data_AF-A0A921FDV3-F1
#
_entry.id   AF-A0A921FDV3-F1
#
_cell.length_a   1.000
_cell.length_b   1.000
_cell.length_c   1.000
_cell.angle_alpha   90.00
_cell.angle_beta   90.00
_cell.angle_gamma   90.00
#
_symmetry.space_group_name_H-M   'P 1'
#
loop_
_entity.id
_entity.type
_entity.pdbx_description
1 polymer ?
#
loop_
_entity_poly.entity_id
_entity_poly.type
_entity_poly.pdbx_seq_one_letter_code
_entity_poly.pdbx_strand_id
1 'polypeptide(L)' 'MKVTVLGSGTSTGVPQVGCGCPVCTSTDPRDNRLRCSGLIEMEGVRILIDCGPDFREQCIRMNDFRP' A
#
# COMPACT_ATOMS: atom_id res chain seq x y z
N MET A 1 -19.71 -2.28 -3.32
CA MET A 1 -18.36 -2.87 -3.22
C MET A 1 -17.33 -1.76 -3.44
N LYS A 2 -16.33 -1.65 -2.57
CA LYS A 2 -15.20 -0.70 -2.67
C LYS A 2 -13.90 -1.52 -2.63
N VAL A 3 -12.95 -1.18 -3.51
CA VAL A 3 -11.62 -1.79 -3.54
C VAL A 3 -10.60 -0.69 -3.26
N THR A 4 -9.75 -0.92 -2.26
CA THR A 4 -8.68 -0.01 -1.89
C THR A 4 -7.34 -0.68 -2.17
N VAL A 5 -6.49 -0.04 -2.96
CA VAL A 5 -5.09 -0.46 -3.14
C VAL A 5 -4.29 0.07 -1.96
N LEU A 6 -3.91 -0.83 -1.05
CA LEU A 6 -3.10 -0.50 0.12
C LEU A 6 -1.61 -0.40 -0.23
N GLY A 7 -1.17 -1.18 -1.22
CA GLY A 7 0.16 -1.07 -1.81
C GLY A 7 0.17 -1.58 -3.24
N SER A 8 1.02 -0.97 -4.06
CA SER A 8 1.17 -1.25 -5.51
C SER A 8 2.63 -1.54 -5.90
N GLY A 9 3.51 -1.67 -4.90
CA GLY A 9 4.92 -1.92 -5.08
C GLY A 9 5.25 -3.40 -5.28
N THR A 10 6.44 -3.64 -5.84
CA THR A 10 7.08 -4.96 -5.86
C THR A 10 7.45 -5.44 -4.45
N SER A 11 8.06 -6.61 -4.30
CA SER A 11 8.48 -7.20 -3.02
C SER A 11 9.37 -6.30 -2.17
N THR A 12 10.12 -5.38 -2.79
CA THR A 12 10.98 -4.41 -2.11
C THR A 12 10.33 -3.04 -1.89
N GLY A 13 9.14 -2.80 -2.47
CA GLY A 13 8.52 -1.48 -2.55
C GLY A 13 9.24 -0.52 -3.51
N VAL A 14 8.83 0.74 -3.51
CA VAL A 14 9.53 1.84 -4.18
C VAL A 14 9.52 3.05 -3.23
N PRO A 15 10.66 3.68 -2.93
CA PRO A 15 12.01 3.40 -3.45
C PRO A 15 12.62 2.09 -2.94
N GLN A 16 13.44 1.45 -3.77
CA GLN A 16 14.28 0.33 -3.33
C GLN A 16 15.51 0.86 -2.59
N VAL A 17 15.84 0.24 -1.46
CA VAL A 17 17.01 0.59 -0.64
C VAL A 17 18.28 0.63 -1.48
N GLY A 18 18.96 1.78 -1.49
CA GLY A 18 20.21 2.01 -2.22
C GLY A 18 20.08 2.32 -3.72
N CYS A 19 18.86 2.35 -4.28
CA CYS A 19 18.67 2.63 -5.71
C CYS A 19 18.60 4.14 -6.00
N GLY A 20 19.40 4.60 -6.97
CA GLY A 20 19.44 6.00 -7.42
C GLY A 20 18.76 6.26 -8.77
N CYS A 21 17.90 5.35 -9.26
CA CYS A 21 17.25 5.53 -10.56
C CYS A 21 16.21 6.67 -10.55
N PRO A 22 15.78 7.17 -11.73
CA PRO A 22 14.82 8.28 -11.80
C PRO A 22 13.50 8.03 -11.05
N VAL A 23 13.03 6.78 -10.98
CA VAL A 23 11.79 6.42 -10.27
C VAL A 23 12.00 6.42 -8.75
N CYS A 24 13.11 5.86 -8.26
CA CYS A 24 13.41 5.83 -6.82
C CYS A 24 13.78 7.22 -6.26
N THR A 25 14.11 8.18 -7.13
CA THR A 25 14.42 9.57 -6.78
C THR A 25 13.33 10.54 -7.22
N SER A 26 12.19 10.02 -7.71
CA SER A 26 11.05 10.81 -8.17
C SER A 26 10.43 11.62 -7.04
N THR A 27 10.03 12.85 -7.34
CA THR A 27 9.26 13.69 -6.42
C THR A 27 7.75 13.49 -6.58
N ASP A 28 7.28 12.68 -7.54
CA ASP A 28 5.86 12.33 -7.64
C ASP A 28 5.50 11.41 -6.47
N PRO A 29 4.55 11.78 -5.59
CA PRO A 29 4.15 10.94 -4.46
C PRO A 29 3.63 9.56 -4.89
N ARG A 30 3.14 9.39 -6.12
CA ARG A 30 2.65 8.11 -6.65
C ARG A 30 3.76 7.07 -6.89
N ASP A 31 5.02 7.51 -6.94
CA ASP A 31 6.17 6.61 -7.02
C ASP A 31 6.60 6.07 -5.66
N ASN A 32 6.02 6.55 -4.56
CA ASN A 32 6.22 5.97 -3.22
C ASN A 32 5.22 4.84 -2.99
N ARG A 33 5.66 3.60 -3.19
CA ARG A 33 4.81 2.41 -3.23
C ARG A 33 5.18 1.43 -2.12
N LEU A 34 4.23 1.22 -1.21
CA LEU A 34 4.24 0.11 -0.26
C LEU A 34 4.09 -1.24 -0.98
N ARG A 35 4.52 -2.34 -0.35
CA ARG A 35 4.38 -3.69 -0.94
C ARG A 35 2.92 -4.04 -1.20
N CYS A 36 2.70 -4.81 -2.28
CA CYS A 36 1.37 -5.16 -2.78
C CYS A 36 0.43 -5.65 -1.67
N SER A 37 -0.74 -5.02 -1.57
CA SER A 37 -1.83 -5.43 -0.68
C SER A 37 -3.12 -4.71 -1.11
N GLY A 38 -4.27 -5.32 -0.83
CA GLY A 38 -5.58 -4.77 -1.17
C GLY A 38 -6.61 -4.99 -0.08
N LEU A 39 -7.62 -4.12 -0.04
CA LEU A 39 -8.77 -4.24 0.85
C LEU A 39 -10.06 -4.19 0.03
N ILE A 40 -10.92 -5.19 0.22
CA ILE A 40 -12.27 -5.21 -0.34
C ILE A 40 -13.27 -4.92 0.77
N GLU A 41 -14.15 -3.96 0.55
CA GLU A 41 -15.26 -3.62 1.45
C GLU A 41 -16.60 -3.84 0.73
N MET A 42 -17.44 -4.71 1.30
CA MET A 42 -18.75 -5.07 0.76
C MET A 42 -19.68 -5.52 1.88
N GLU A 43 -20.93 -5.04 1.89
CA GLU A 43 -21.97 -5.51 2.82
C GLU A 43 -21.56 -5.47 4.31
N GLY A 44 -20.77 -4.46 4.71
CA GLY A 44 -20.28 -4.31 6.08
C GLY A 44 -19.09 -5.22 6.43
N VAL A 45 -18.64 -6.06 5.50
CA VAL A 45 -17.48 -6.94 5.64
C VAL A 45 -16.25 -6.30 5.00
N ARG A 46 -15.08 -6.54 5.61
CA ARG A 46 -13.77 -6.17 5.11
C ARG A 46 -12.92 -7.41 4.88
N ILE A 47 -12.39 -7.56 3.67
CA ILE A 47 -11.54 -8.67 3.27
C ILE A 47 -10.17 -8.10 2.90
N LEU A 48 -9.16 -8.42 3.71
CA LEU A 48 -7.76 -8.10 3.42
C LEU A 48 -7.21 -9.13 2.43
N ILE A 49 -6.50 -8.65 1.42
CA ILE A 49 -5.69 -9.45 0.52
C ILE A 49 -4.22 -9.13 0.84
N ASP A 50 -3.50 -10.14 1.33
CA ASP A 50 -2.12 -10.12 1.79
C ASP A 50 -1.82 -9.19 2.98
N CYS A 51 -1.18 -9.77 4.02
CA CYS A 51 -0.71 -9.08 5.21
C CYS A 51 0.82 -8.99 5.18
N GLY A 52 1.33 -8.06 4.37
CA GLY A 52 2.77 -7.84 4.19
C GLY A 52 3.43 -7.01 5.30
N PRO A 53 4.74 -6.71 5.19
CA PRO A 53 5.49 -5.98 6.21
C PRO A 53 4.99 -4.53 6.47
N ASP A 54 4.30 -3.91 5.51
CA ASP A 54 3.72 -2.56 5.61
C ASP A 54 2.31 -2.59 6.20
N PHE A 55 1.74 -3.76 6.52
CA PHE A 55 0.33 -3.86 6.90
C PHE A 55 -0.05 -2.88 8.03
N ARG A 56 0.81 -2.76 9.05
CA ARG A 56 0.64 -1.77 10.12
C ARG A 56 0.51 -0.34 9.57
N GLU A 57 1.41 0.05 8.68
CA GLU A 57 1.40 1.39 8.08
C GLU A 57 0.19 1.59 7.15
N GLN A 58 -0.16 0.58 6.35
CA GLN A 58 -1.32 0.58 5.48
C GLN A 58 -2.62 0.79 6.26
N CYS A 59 -2.79 0.12 7.40
CA CYS A 59 -3.92 0.34 8.30
C CYS A 59 -3.93 1.74 8.91
N ILE A 60 -2.78 2.26 9.35
CA ILE A 60 -2.70 3.60 9.97
C ILE A 60 -3.01 4.71 8.96
N ARG A 61 -2.60 4.54 7.69
CA ARG A 61 -2.86 5.52 6.62
C ARG A 61 -4.34 5.58 6.20
N MET A 62 -5.15 4.60 6.58
CA MET A 62 -6.57 4.60 6.26
C MET A 62 -7.34 5.56 7.17
N ASN A 63 -7.82 6.67 6.60
CA ASN A 63 -8.63 7.66 7.32
C ASN A 63 -9.97 7.12 7.84
N ASP A 64 -10.48 6.04 7.26
CA ASP A 64 -11.76 5.40 7.59
C ASP A 64 -11.61 4.04 8.28
N PHE A 65 -10.39 3.69 8.72
CA PHE A 65 -10.19 2.51 9.54
C PHE A 65 -10.73 2.74 10.94
N ARG A 66 -11.92 2.20 11.19
CA ARG A 66 -12.54 2.10 12.52
C ARG A 66 -12.50 0.64 12.98
N PRO A 67 -12.19 0.36 14.26
CA PRO A 67 -12.33 -0.97 14.85
C PRO A 67 -13.79 -1.44 14.82
#